data_AF-A0A1T4MDL3-F1
#
_entry.id   AF-A0A1T4MDL3-F1
#
_cell.length_a   1.000
_cell.length_b   1.000
_cell.length_c   1.000
_cell.angle_alpha   90.00
_cell.angle_beta   90.00
_cell.angle_gamma   90.00
#
_symmetry.space_group_name_H-M   'P 1'
#
loop_
_entity.id
_entity.type
_entity.pdbx_description
1 polymer ?
#
loop_
_entity_poly.entity_id
_entity_poly.type
_entity_poly.pdbx_seq_one_letter_code
_entity_poly.pdbx_strand_id
1 'polypeptide(L)' 'VLKYSLYKVNEYLHKYGVIDKFTNNRLIESIKSAVMVEELVNNQIVRKTFINKSSDNKSDYEIVNKALNNILCM' A
#
# COMPACT_ATOMS: atom_id res chain seq x y z
N VAL A 1 15.29 -4.52 2.86
CA VAL A 1 15.30 -4.59 1.38
C VAL A 1 14.38 -3.56 0.72
N LEU A 2 13.51 -2.83 1.45
CA LEU A 2 12.66 -1.77 0.88
C LEU A 2 12.93 -0.39 1.50
N LYS A 3 14.21 0.03 1.56
CA LYS A 3 14.60 1.25 2.30
C LYS A 3 13.90 2.51 1.79
N TYR A 4 13.77 2.67 0.47
CA TYR A 4 13.13 3.84 -0.14
C TYR A 4 11.61 3.88 0.12
N SER A 5 10.91 2.77 -0.15
CA SER A 5 9.46 2.66 0.12
C SER A 5 9.16 2.87 1.60
N LEU A 6 9.97 2.30 2.50
CA LEU A 6 9.82 2.47 3.94
C LEU A 6 10.00 3.93 4.38
N TYR A 7 11.01 4.62 3.84
CA TYR A 7 11.22 6.04 4.08
C TYR A 7 10.00 6.86 3.65
N LYS A 8 9.46 6.61 2.46
CA LYS A 8 8.30 7.34 1.93
C LYS A 8 7.01 7.10 2.70
N VAL A 9 6.75 5.87 3.13
CA VAL A 9 5.60 5.56 3.98
C VAL A 9 5.71 6.31 5.31
N ASN A 10 6.90 6.32 5.93
CA ASN A 10 7.13 7.05 7.18
C ASN A 10 7.10 8.58 7.00
N GLU A 11 7.59 9.10 5.88
CA GLU A 11 7.50 10.52 5.53
C GLU A 11 6.03 10.95 5.36
N TYR A 12 5.24 10.15 4.66
CA TYR A 12 3.80 10.36 4.51
C TYR A 12 3.12 10.41 5.88
N LEU A 13 3.37 9.43 6.74
CA LEU A 13 2.82 9.39 8.10
C LEU A 13 3.21 10.62 8.92
N HIS A 14 4.47 11.02 8.87
CA HIS A 14 4.96 12.20 9.57
C HIS A 14 4.31 13.50 9.07
N LYS A 15 4.05 13.62 7.77
CA LYS A 15 3.32 14.75 7.18
C LYS A 15 1.90 14.90 7.74
N TYR A 16 1.27 13.80 8.14
CA TYR A 16 -0.06 13.80 8.78
C TYR A 16 0.00 13.72 10.30
N GLY A 17 1.18 13.95 10.92
CA GLY A 17 1.33 13.98 12.38
C GLY A 17 1.29 12.62 13.06
N VAL A 18 1.41 11.52 12.30
CA VAL A 18 1.44 10.16 12.86
C VAL A 18 2.85 9.85 13.35
N ILE A 19 2.97 9.58 14.66
CA ILE A 19 4.26 9.27 15.33
C ILE A 19 4.68 7.82 15.09
N ASP A 20 3.71 6.94 14.82
CA ASP A 20 3.92 5.53 14.53
C ASP A 20 4.80 5.33 13.28
N LYS A 21 5.73 4.36 13.36
CA LYS A 21 6.71 4.08 12.31
C LYS A 21 6.49 2.69 11.74
N PHE A 22 6.38 2.63 10.42
CA PHE A 22 6.45 1.37 9.71
C PHE A 22 7.85 0.77 9.86
N THR A 23 7.87 -0.53 10.11
CA THR A 23 9.07 -1.38 10.05
C THR A 23 9.12 -2.11 8.70
N ASN A 24 10.29 -2.63 8.32
CA ASN A 24 10.41 -3.44 7.09
C ASN A 24 9.44 -4.63 7.09
N ASN A 25 9.27 -5.31 8.23
CA ASN A 25 8.40 -6.48 8.34
C ASN A 25 6.93 -6.08 8.16
N ARG A 26 6.47 -5.04 8.87
CA ARG A 26 5.10 -4.53 8.76
C ARG A 26 4.78 -4.05 7.34
N LEU A 27 5.73 -3.39 6.69
CA LEU A 27 5.59 -2.98 5.28
C LEU A 27 5.44 -4.19 4.34
N ILE A 28 6.29 -5.22 4.52
CA ILE A 28 6.23 -6.43 3.70
C ILE A 28 4.93 -7.20 3.94
N GLU A 29 4.50 -7.33 5.19
CA GLU A 29 3.23 -7.99 5.53
C GLU A 29 2.04 -7.24 4.94
N SER A 30 2.05 -5.91 4.99
CA SER A 30 1.00 -5.08 4.39
C SER A 30 0.91 -5.23 2.87
N ILE A 31 2.06 -5.38 2.19
CA ILE A 31 2.09 -5.63 0.74
C ILE A 31 1.62 -7.06 0.44
N LYS A 32 2.06 -8.06 1.23
CA LYS A 32 1.69 -9.46 1.06
C LYS A 32 0.21 -9.73 1.36
N SER A 33 -0.41 -8.95 2.24
CA SER A 33 -1.83 -9.11 2.57
C SER A 33 -2.76 -8.58 1.47
N ALA A 34 -2.22 -7.84 0.50
CA ALA A 34 -2.95 -7.36 -0.66
C ALA A 34 -3.11 -8.46 -1.71
N VAL A 35 -4.35 -8.67 -2.14
CA VAL A 35 -4.73 -9.53 -3.26
C VAL A 35 -5.07 -8.63 -4.43
N MET A 36 -4.39 -8.80 -5.57
CA MET A 36 -4.76 -8.11 -6.80
C MET A 36 -5.93 -8.84 -7.46
N VAL A 37 -7.01 -8.12 -7.72
CA VAL A 37 -8.16 -8.56 -8.50
C VAL A 37 -8.15 -7.82 -9.83
N GLU A 38 -8.19 -8.57 -10.92
CA GLU A 38 -8.24 -8.03 -12.27
C GLU A 38 -9.64 -8.22 -12.84
N GLU A 39 -10.23 -7.13 -13.34
CA GLU A 39 -11.49 -7.14 -14.08
C GLU A 39 -11.16 -7.29 -15.56
N LEU A 40 -11.77 -8.30 -16.19
CA LEU A 40 -11.53 -8.66 -17.58
C LEU A 40 -12.79 -8.41 -18.41
N VAL A 41 -12.63 -7.74 -19.56
CA VAL A 41 -13.66 -7.63 -20.61
C VAL A 41 -13.03 -8.08 -21.92
N ASN A 42 -13.63 -9.07 -22.59
CA ASN A 42 -13.09 -9.66 -23.83
C ASN A 42 -11.61 -10.08 -23.71
N ASN A 43 -11.25 -10.75 -22.61
CA ASN A 43 -9.86 -11.13 -22.27
C ASN A 43 -8.87 -9.96 -22.12
N GLN A 44 -9.34 -8.70 -22.09
CA GLN A 44 -8.50 -7.54 -21.82
C GLN A 44 -8.72 -7.07 -20.37
N ILE A 45 -7.62 -6.72 -19.69
CA ILE A 45 -7.67 -6.18 -18.33
C ILE A 45 -8.16 -4.73 -18.42
N VAL A 46 -9.38 -4.49 -17.94
CA VAL A 46 -9.99 -3.15 -17.92
C VAL A 46 -9.80 -2.45 -16.58
N ARG A 47 -9.57 -3.22 -15.50
CA ARG A 47 -9.35 -2.67 -14.16
C ARG A 47 -8.48 -3.60 -13.33
N LYS A 48 -7.57 -3.02 -12.54
CA LYS A 48 -6.86 -3.72 -11.46
C LYS A 48 -7.25 -3.09 -10.14
N THR A 49 -7.72 -3.90 -9.20
CA THR A 49 -8.12 -3.46 -7.87
C THR A 49 -7.36 -4.29 -6.85
N PHE A 50 -6.66 -3.64 -5.93
CA PHE A 50 -6.01 -4.34 -4.83
C PHE A 50 -6.94 -4.40 -3.63
N ILE A 51 -7.21 -5.60 -3.12
CA ILE A 51 -8.08 -5.87 -1.99
C ILE A 51 -7.21 -6.39 -0.85
N ASN A 52 -7.25 -5.73 0.30
CA ASN A 52 -6.56 -6.23 1.48
C ASN A 52 -7.39 -7.36 2.12
N LYS A 53 -6.79 -8.54 2.32
CA LYS A 53 -7.48 -9.71 2.88
C LYS A 53 -7.51 -9.73 4.41
N SER A 54 -6.86 -8.78 5.10
CA SER A 54 -6.84 -8.73 6.56
C SER A 54 -8.13 -8.12 7.13
N SER A 55 -8.84 -8.92 7.94
CA SER A 55 -10.06 -8.54 8.66
C SER A 55 -9.84 -7.48 9.74
N ASP A 56 -8.60 -7.34 10.24
CA ASP A 56 -8.28 -6.48 11.40
C ASP A 56 -7.40 -5.27 11.07
N ASN A 57 -6.94 -5.12 9.82
CA ASN A 57 -5.98 -4.07 9.45
C ASN A 57 -6.36 -3.38 8.13
N LYS A 58 -7.58 -2.83 8.05
CA LYS A 58 -7.97 -1.90 6.97
C LYS A 58 -7.08 -0.64 6.86
N SER A 59 -6.19 -0.41 7.82
CA SER A 59 -5.29 0.75 7.91
C SER A 59 -4.03 0.63 7.03
N ASP A 60 -3.26 -0.43 7.17
CA ASP A 60 -1.83 -0.35 6.82
C ASP A 60 -1.55 -0.43 5.32
N TYR A 61 -2.24 -1.34 4.61
CA TYR A 61 -2.12 -1.41 3.15
C TYR A 61 -2.59 -0.11 2.49
N GLU A 62 -3.69 0.50 2.98
CA GLU A 62 -4.17 1.76 2.42
C GLU A 62 -3.19 2.92 2.64
N ILE A 63 -2.57 2.99 3.82
CA ILE A 63 -1.51 3.97 4.11
C ILE A 63 -0.35 3.77 3.15
N VAL A 64 0.13 2.54 3.00
CA VAL A 64 1.22 2.20 2.08
C VAL A 64 0.85 2.55 0.65
N ASN A 65 -0.37 2.20 0.21
CA ASN A 65 -0.86 2.45 -1.13
C ASN A 65 -1.03 3.95 -1.40
N LYS A 66 -1.53 4.74 -0.45
CA LYS A 66 -1.65 6.21 -0.57
C LYS A 66 -0.28 6.90 -0.55
N ALA A 67 0.63 6.44 0.29
CA ALA A 67 1.98 6.97 0.38
C ALA A 67 2.78 6.70 -0.91
N LEU A 68 2.60 5.52 -1.51
CA LEU A 68 3.31 5.12 -2.74
C LEU A 68 2.61 5.57 -4.03
N ASN A 69 1.27 5.63 -4.10
CA ASN A 69 0.58 6.13 -5.30
C ASN A 69 0.59 7.65 -5.42
N ASN A 70 0.79 8.40 -4.33
CA ASN A 70 1.11 9.83 -4.43
C ASN A 70 2.39 10.10 -5.24
N ILE A 71 3.23 9.08 -5.48
CA ILE A 71 4.46 9.17 -6.28
C ILE A 71 4.17 9.00 -7.78
N LEU A 72 3.09 8.32 -8.16
CA LEU A 72 2.78 7.98 -9.56
C LEU A 72 1.83 8.99 -10.25
N CYS A 73 1.32 9.99 -9.51
CA CYS A 73 0.45 11.05 -10.04
C CYS A 73 1.03 12.47 -9.93
N MET A 74 2.35 12.60 -9.71
CA MET A 74 3.12 13.84 -9.93
C MET A 74 3.97 13.69 -11.18
#